data_AF-A0A4Y3TR90-F1
#
_entry.id   AF-A0A4Y3TR90-F1
#
_cell.length_a   1.000
_cell.length_b   1.000
_cell.length_c   1.000
_cell.angle_alpha   90.00
_cell.angle_beta   90.00
_cell.angle_gamma   90.00
#
_symmetry.space_group_name_H-M   'P 1'
#
loop_
_entity.id
_entity.type
_entity.pdbx_description
1 polymer ?
#
loop_
_entity_poly.entity_id
_entity_poly.type
_entity_poly.pdbx_seq_one_letter_code
_entity_poly.pdbx_strand_id
1 'polypeptide(L)'
;MLKIATGLESLPYLEDETANVLIDGFGSFYLHRLSLFKHSAHVLDIEKVIQSYLAGLNLADGTSLLTNFTFVDSRTVPWVQVSDALTGLLGKMFMFAANHDVNEIGEALSGLNDRQRTTLDTLRNLIERAIDECQAFVHYVISLEDQQRGSLILGF
;
A
#
# COMPACT_ATOMS: atom_id res chain seq x y z
N MET A 1 7.87 -29.04 4.31
CA MET A 1 6.61 -29.13 3.53
C MET A 1 5.46 -29.48 4.47
N LEU A 2 4.38 -28.72 4.45
CA LEU A 2 3.16 -29.03 5.20
C LEU A 2 2.62 -30.40 4.75
N LYS A 3 2.35 -31.32 5.69
CA LYS A 3 1.74 -32.66 5.44
C LYS A 3 0.41 -32.62 4.68
N ILE A 4 -0.18 -31.45 4.51
CA ILE A 4 -1.41 -31.24 3.76
C ILE A 4 -1.14 -31.27 2.25
N ALA A 5 0.06 -30.88 1.81
CA ALA A 5 0.42 -30.81 0.40
C ALA A 5 0.78 -32.18 -0.23
N THR A 6 1.02 -33.22 0.58
CA THR A 6 1.50 -34.53 0.11
C THR A 6 0.53 -35.34 -0.76
N GLY A 7 -0.72 -34.88 -0.92
CA GLY A 7 -1.72 -35.52 -1.78
C GLY A 7 -2.23 -34.62 -2.93
N LEU A 8 -1.64 -33.44 -3.12
CA LEU A 8 -2.02 -32.53 -4.19
C LEU A 8 -1.16 -32.82 -5.44
N GLU A 9 -1.79 -32.93 -6.60
CA GLU A 9 -1.08 -33.11 -7.89
C GLU A 9 -0.26 -31.88 -8.28
N SER A 10 -0.70 -30.70 -7.83
CA SER A 10 -0.04 -29.43 -8.07
C SER A 10 -0.27 -28.48 -6.91
N LEU A 11 0.70 -27.58 -6.69
CA LEU A 11 0.62 -26.39 -5.85
C LEU A 11 0.73 -25.14 -6.74
N PRO A 12 -0.35 -24.69 -7.41
CA PRO A 12 -0.29 -23.67 -8.45
C PRO A 12 0.27 -22.31 -8.01
N TYR A 13 0.31 -22.06 -6.70
CA TYR A 13 0.82 -20.82 -6.10
C TYR A 13 2.24 -20.98 -5.51
N LEU A 14 2.85 -22.15 -5.64
CA LEU A 14 4.18 -22.48 -5.14
C LEU A 14 5.05 -23.17 -6.19
N GLU A 15 4.48 -23.51 -7.35
CA GLU A 15 5.15 -24.09 -8.52
C GLU A 15 5.61 -22.99 -9.47
N ASP A 16 6.71 -23.23 -10.17
CA ASP A 16 7.34 -22.31 -11.13
C ASP A 16 7.75 -20.93 -10.57
N GLU A 17 7.78 -20.78 -9.25
CA GLU A 17 8.25 -19.58 -8.55
C GLU A 17 9.78 -19.55 -8.41
N THR A 18 10.34 -18.34 -8.35
CA THR A 18 11.79 -18.19 -8.13
C THR A 18 12.13 -18.47 -6.66
N ALA A 19 12.99 -19.47 -6.43
CA ALA A 19 13.40 -19.83 -5.06
C ALA A 19 14.00 -18.64 -4.30
N ASN A 20 13.57 -18.48 -3.04
CA ASN A 20 13.95 -17.39 -2.13
C ASN A 20 13.46 -15.98 -2.53
N VAL A 21 12.48 -15.88 -3.44
CA VAL A 21 11.79 -14.64 -3.74
C VAL A 21 10.42 -14.66 -3.05
N LEU A 22 10.19 -13.71 -2.14
CA LEU A 22 8.88 -13.53 -1.49
C LEU A 22 7.99 -12.55 -2.26
N ILE A 23 8.58 -11.46 -2.77
CA ILE A 23 7.95 -10.44 -3.59
C ILE A 23 8.96 -10.06 -4.67
N ASP A 24 8.60 -10.24 -5.94
CA ASP A 24 9.45 -9.96 -7.11
C ASP A 24 9.35 -8.50 -7.59
N GLY A 25 8.34 -7.77 -7.11
CA GLY A 25 8.17 -6.33 -7.30
C GLY A 25 6.79 -5.84 -6.86
N PHE A 26 6.55 -4.54 -7.03
CA PHE A 26 5.27 -3.92 -6.66
C PHE A 26 4.40 -3.54 -7.86
N GLY A 27 4.80 -3.93 -9.08
CA GLY A 27 4.10 -3.57 -10.32
C GLY A 27 2.63 -4.00 -10.35
N SER A 28 2.31 -5.17 -9.79
CA SER A 28 0.95 -5.68 -9.68
C SER A 28 0.04 -4.79 -8.84
N PHE A 29 0.55 -4.14 -7.79
CA PHE A 29 -0.21 -3.20 -6.97
C PHE A 29 -0.58 -1.94 -7.77
N TYR A 30 0.35 -1.40 -8.56
CA TYR A 30 0.07 -0.28 -9.46
C TYR A 30 -0.98 -0.68 -10.51
N LEU A 31 -0.78 -1.80 -11.19
CA LEU A 31 -1.71 -2.32 -12.19
C LEU A 31 -3.13 -2.51 -11.62
N HIS A 32 -3.22 -3.07 -10.41
CA HIS A 32 -4.48 -3.26 -9.72
C HIS A 32 -5.22 -1.93 -9.53
N ARG A 33 -4.53 -0.88 -9.05
CA ARG A 33 -5.13 0.45 -8.82
C ARG A 33 -5.54 1.15 -10.11
N LEU A 34 -4.70 1.08 -11.16
CA LEU A 34 -5.01 1.65 -12.47
C LEU A 34 -6.26 1.01 -13.08
N SER A 35 -6.40 -0.30 -12.91
CA SER A 35 -7.54 -1.09 -13.42
C SER A 35 -8.80 -0.86 -12.61
N LEU A 36 -8.69 -0.83 -11.28
CA LEU A 36 -9.83 -0.63 -10.37
C LEU A 36 -10.48 0.74 -10.57
N PHE A 37 -9.65 1.77 -10.76
CA PHE A 37 -10.09 3.14 -11.03
C PHE A 37 -9.84 3.53 -12.49
N LYS A 38 -10.31 2.69 -13.44
CA LYS A 38 -10.08 2.88 -14.88
C LYS A 38 -10.65 4.18 -15.47
N HIS A 39 -11.58 4.81 -14.77
CA HIS A 39 -12.18 6.09 -15.16
C HIS A 39 -11.54 7.31 -14.47
N SER A 40 -10.59 7.09 -13.57
CA SER A 40 -9.82 8.15 -12.91
C SER A 40 -8.53 8.45 -13.65
N ALA A 41 -8.05 9.69 -13.58
CA ALA A 41 -6.71 10.06 -14.01
C ALA A 41 -5.70 9.82 -12.88
N HIS A 42 -4.69 8.99 -13.13
CA HIS A 42 -3.65 8.65 -12.17
C HIS A 42 -2.37 9.42 -12.48
N VAL A 43 -1.82 10.09 -11.47
CA VAL A 43 -0.55 10.81 -11.56
C VAL A 43 0.45 10.09 -10.67
N LEU A 44 1.44 9.45 -11.28
CA LEU A 44 2.43 8.62 -10.60
C LEU A 44 3.79 9.33 -10.59
N ASP A 45 4.57 9.18 -9.53
CA ASP A 45 5.98 9.61 -9.55
C ASP A 45 6.79 8.74 -10.51
N ILE A 46 7.86 9.30 -11.07
CA ILE A 46 8.76 8.55 -11.96
C ILE A 46 9.48 7.45 -11.18
N GLU A 47 9.01 6.22 -11.36
CA GLU A 47 9.62 5.01 -10.82
C GLU A 47 9.99 4.06 -11.98
N LYS A 48 11.28 4.03 -12.36
CA LYS A 48 11.75 3.33 -13.58
C LYS A 48 11.35 1.85 -13.65
N VAL A 49 11.34 1.17 -12.51
CA VAL A 49 10.98 -0.25 -12.43
C VAL A 49 9.50 -0.45 -12.77
N ILE A 50 8.62 0.38 -12.18
CA ILE A 50 7.19 0.34 -12.43
C ILE A 50 6.86 0.79 -13.85
N GLN A 51 7.53 1.83 -14.36
CA GLN A 51 7.40 2.26 -15.75
C GLN A 51 7.72 1.13 -16.73
N SER A 52 8.84 0.45 -16.51
CA SER A 52 9.27 -0.67 -17.38
C SER A 52 8.31 -1.85 -17.29
N TYR A 53 7.83 -2.17 -16.08
CA TYR A 53 6.83 -3.20 -15.86
C TYR A 53 5.54 -2.89 -16.63
N LEU A 54 4.95 -1.70 -16.45
CA LEU A 54 3.69 -1.32 -17.10
C LEU A 54 3.85 -1.20 -18.63
N ALA A 55 4.99 -0.71 -19.12
CA ALA A 55 5.27 -0.63 -20.55
C ALA A 55 5.40 -2.01 -21.23
N GLY A 56 5.76 -3.04 -20.46
CA GLY A 56 5.81 -4.43 -20.94
C GLY A 56 4.43 -5.10 -21.06
N LEU A 57 3.36 -4.46 -20.58
CA LEU A 57 2.01 -4.99 -20.59
C LEU A 57 1.17 -4.42 -21.74
N ASN A 58 0.31 -5.25 -22.33
CA ASN A 58 -0.73 -4.79 -23.25
C ASN A 58 -1.97 -4.34 -22.45
N LEU A 59 -1.93 -3.12 -21.91
CA LEU A 59 -3.00 -2.59 -21.07
C LEU A 59 -4.16 -2.07 -21.91
N ALA A 60 -5.27 -2.80 -21.92
CA ALA A 60 -6.50 -2.44 -22.63
C ALA A 60 -7.76 -2.83 -21.85
N ASP A 61 -8.81 -2.03 -21.97
CA ASP A 61 -10.19 -2.35 -21.57
C ASP A 61 -10.99 -2.68 -22.83
N GLY A 62 -11.10 -3.97 -23.14
CA GLY A 62 -11.62 -4.43 -24.43
C GLY A 62 -10.71 -4.03 -25.58
N THR A 63 -11.23 -3.22 -26.51
CA THR A 63 -10.46 -2.70 -27.65
C THR A 63 -9.76 -1.37 -27.37
N SER A 64 -10.02 -0.75 -26.22
CA SER A 64 -9.53 0.57 -25.87
C SER A 64 -8.26 0.47 -25.05
N LEU A 65 -7.18 1.11 -25.48
CA LEU A 65 -5.95 1.19 -24.70
C LEU A 65 -6.19 1.94 -23.38
N LEU A 66 -5.58 1.45 -22.31
CA LEU A 66 -5.64 2.09 -21.01
C LEU A 66 -4.68 3.29 -20.98
N THR A 67 -5.22 4.50 -21.10
CA THR A 67 -4.44 5.76 -21.15
C THR A 67 -4.70 6.66 -19.94
N ASN A 68 -5.17 6.09 -18.84
CA ASN A 68 -5.67 6.83 -17.68
C ASN A 68 -4.58 7.18 -16.65
N PHE A 69 -3.30 7.04 -16.99
CA PHE A 69 -2.18 7.31 -16.07
C PHE A 69 -1.01 8.01 -16.75
N THR A 70 -0.27 8.80 -15.97
CA THR A 70 0.95 9.48 -16.39
C THR A 70 2.01 9.40 -15.31
N PHE A 71 3.27 9.48 -15.74
CA PHE A 71 4.43 9.57 -14.86
C PHE A 71 4.98 11.00 -14.87
N VAL A 72 5.24 11.56 -13.70
CA VAL A 72 5.69 12.95 -13.53
C VAL A 72 6.90 13.04 -12.61
N ASP A 73 7.71 14.08 -12.79
CA ASP A 73 8.80 14.40 -11.87
C ASP A 73 8.22 15.05 -10.61
N SER A 74 8.28 14.34 -9.47
CA SER A 74 7.80 14.81 -8.16
C SER A 74 8.29 16.22 -7.80
N ARG A 75 9.49 16.63 -8.24
CA ARG A 75 10.02 17.99 -7.97
C ARG A 75 9.17 19.11 -8.54
N THR A 76 8.35 18.81 -9.56
CA THR A 76 7.51 19.80 -10.25
C THR A 76 6.01 19.63 -9.97
N VAL A 77 5.61 18.57 -9.26
CA VAL A 77 4.20 18.26 -8.96
C VAL A 77 3.97 18.18 -7.44
N PRO A 78 3.43 19.26 -6.81
CA PRO A 78 3.26 19.32 -5.36
C PRO A 78 2.45 18.18 -4.75
N TRP A 79 1.42 17.70 -5.46
CA TRP A 79 0.58 16.61 -4.96
C TRP A 79 1.31 15.27 -4.85
N VAL A 80 2.28 15.02 -5.74
CA VAL A 80 3.15 13.84 -5.65
C VAL A 80 4.06 13.96 -4.42
N GLN A 81 4.61 15.15 -4.15
CA GLN A 81 5.42 15.38 -2.94
C GLN A 81 4.61 15.17 -1.65
N VAL A 82 3.35 15.60 -1.64
CA VAL A 82 2.43 15.33 -0.52
C VAL A 82 2.20 13.83 -0.37
N SER A 83 2.00 13.11 -1.49
CA SER A 83 1.87 11.65 -1.49
C SER A 83 3.11 10.96 -0.91
N ASP A 84 4.32 11.39 -1.28
CA ASP A 84 5.57 10.83 -0.76
C ASP A 84 5.71 11.05 0.75
N ALA A 85 5.39 12.27 1.22
CA ALA A 85 5.44 12.59 2.65
C ALA A 85 4.43 11.77 3.45
N LEU A 86 3.20 11.62 2.95
CA LEU A 86 2.16 10.81 3.59
C LEU A 86 2.53 9.32 3.61
N THR A 87 3.01 8.80 2.48
CA THR A 87 3.41 7.38 2.37
C THR A 87 4.61 7.10 3.27
N GLY A 88 5.59 8.00 3.33
CA GLY A 88 6.73 7.90 4.24
C GLY A 88 6.32 7.95 5.71
N LEU A 89 5.32 8.77 6.07
CA LEU A 89 4.77 8.82 7.42
C LEU A 89 4.05 7.50 7.77
N LEU A 90 3.16 7.02 6.89
CA LEU A 90 2.45 5.75 7.08
C LEU A 90 3.40 4.57 7.17
N GLY A 91 4.43 4.51 6.31
CA GLY A 91 5.46 3.49 6.34
C GLY A 91 6.19 3.45 7.68
N LYS A 92 6.61 4.61 8.19
CA LYS A 92 7.24 4.69 9.53
C LYS A 92 6.30 4.28 10.65
N MET A 93 5.01 4.61 10.55
CA MET A 93 4.00 4.22 11.52
C MET A 93 3.78 2.70 11.53
N PHE A 94 3.63 2.06 10.36
CA PHE A 94 3.50 0.60 10.28
C PHE A 94 4.78 -0.11 10.74
N MET A 95 5.96 0.43 10.42
CA MET A 95 7.22 -0.08 10.98
C MET A 95 7.27 0.05 12.50
N PHE A 96 6.78 1.16 13.06
CA PHE A 96 6.68 1.32 14.50
C PHE A 96 5.75 0.25 15.11
N ALA A 97 4.55 0.08 14.56
CA ALA A 97 3.59 -0.93 15.02
C ALA A 97 4.15 -2.37 14.93
N ALA A 98 4.87 -2.70 13.86
CA ALA A 98 5.43 -4.04 13.67
C ALA A 98 6.55 -4.38 14.66
N ASN A 99 7.27 -3.36 15.16
CA ASN A 99 8.45 -3.55 16.02
C ASN A 99 8.19 -3.35 17.52
N HIS A 100 6.95 -3.05 17.93
CA HIS A 100 6.59 -2.82 19.33
C HIS A 100 5.37 -3.66 19.71
N ASP A 101 5.29 -4.02 20.99
CA ASP A 101 4.11 -4.70 21.52
C ASP A 101 2.97 -3.72 21.86
N VAL A 102 1.81 -4.27 22.21
CA VAL A 102 0.60 -3.50 22.52
C VAL A 102 0.79 -2.52 23.69
N ASN A 103 1.58 -2.90 24.71
CA ASN A 103 1.82 -2.04 25.86
C ASN A 103 2.75 -0.89 25.48
N GLU A 104 3.83 -1.17 24.77
CA GLU A 104 4.78 -0.16 24.29
C GLU A 104 4.09 0.86 23.37
N ILE A 105 3.20 0.40 22.49
CA ILE A 105 2.38 1.28 21.63
C ILE A 105 1.46 2.14 22.50
N GLY A 106 0.78 1.55 23.49
CA GLY A 106 -0.10 2.27 24.42
C GLY A 106 0.64 3.36 25.20
N GLU A 107 1.83 3.04 25.72
CA GLU A 107 2.70 3.98 26.43
C GLU A 107 3.12 5.13 25.51
N ALA A 108 3.57 4.84 24.29
CA ALA A 108 3.94 5.86 23.31
C ALA A 108 2.78 6.81 22.97
N LEU A 109 1.57 6.27 22.78
CA LEU A 109 0.36 7.07 22.51
C LEU A 109 -0.06 7.94 23.71
N SER A 110 0.15 7.45 24.93
CA SER A 110 -0.10 8.21 26.16
C SER A 110 0.90 9.37 26.33
N GLY A 111 2.14 9.19 25.88
CA GLY A 111 3.22 10.17 25.96
C GLY A 111 3.22 11.24 24.87
N LEU A 112 2.28 11.20 23.91
CA LEU A 112 2.20 12.21 22.85
C LEU A 112 1.89 13.59 23.43
N ASN A 113 2.68 14.59 23.02
CA ASN A 113 2.35 15.99 23.28
C ASN A 113 1.16 16.46 22.42
N ASP A 114 0.61 17.63 22.74
CA ASP A 114 -0.59 18.17 22.08
C ASP A 114 -0.44 18.29 20.56
N ARG A 115 0.74 18.68 20.07
CA ARG A 115 1.00 18.81 18.64
C ARG A 115 1.03 17.45 17.95
N GLN A 116 1.67 16.46 18.56
CA GLN A 116 1.72 15.09 18.03
C GLN A 116 0.33 14.46 18.02
N ARG A 117 -0.45 14.64 19.10
CA ARG A 117 -1.82 14.17 19.20
C ARG A 117 -2.70 14.77 18.11
N THR A 118 -2.67 16.10 17.96
CA THR A 118 -3.42 16.80 16.91
C THR A 118 -3.03 16.33 15.50
N THR A 119 -1.73 16.05 15.29
CA THR A 119 -1.24 15.54 14.00
C THR A 119 -1.76 14.12 13.73
N LEU A 120 -1.72 13.24 14.72
CA LEU A 120 -2.27 11.89 14.61
C LEU A 120 -3.78 11.91 14.35
N ASP A 121 -4.53 12.73 15.09
CA ASP A 121 -5.97 12.86 14.89
C ASP A 121 -6.30 13.42 13.49
N THR A 122 -5.49 14.35 12.99
CA THR A 122 -5.62 14.84 11.60
C THR A 122 -5.39 13.72 10.59
N LEU A 123 -4.36 12.90 10.78
CA LEU A 123 -4.07 11.75 9.91
C LEU A 123 -5.23 10.74 9.93
N ARG A 124 -5.73 10.37 11.12
CA ARG A 124 -6.88 9.46 11.28
C ARG A 124 -8.09 9.97 10.52
N ASN A 125 -8.48 11.22 10.76
CA ASN A 125 -9.62 11.86 10.08
C ASN A 125 -9.46 11.89 8.56
N LEU A 126 -8.24 12.07 8.03
CA LEU A 126 -7.99 12.03 6.59
C LEU A 126 -8.20 10.63 6.01
N ILE A 127 -7.73 9.60 6.72
CA ILE A 127 -7.86 8.21 6.27
C ILE A 127 -9.31 7.75 6.39
N GLU A 128 -9.98 8.05 7.50
CA GLU A 128 -11.41 7.74 7.69
C GLU A 128 -12.26 8.34 6.57
N ARG A 129 -12.07 9.63 6.26
CA ARG A 129 -12.77 10.28 5.14
C ARG A 129 -12.49 9.62 3.78
N ALA A 130 -11.27 9.14 3.57
CA ALA A 130 -10.93 8.42 2.34
C ALA A 130 -11.62 7.05 2.28
N ILE A 131 -11.69 6.33 3.40
CA ILE A 131 -12.41 5.05 3.52
C ILE A 131 -13.92 5.25 3.30
N ASP A 132 -14.50 6.28 3.91
CA ASP A 132 -15.93 6.63 3.78
C ASP A 132 -16.30 6.96 2.34
N GLU A 133 -15.43 7.67 1.61
CA GLU A 133 -15.62 7.98 0.20
C GLU A 133 -15.48 6.72 -0.67
N CYS A 134 -14.41 5.95 -0.46
CA CYS A 134 -14.17 4.71 -1.17
C CYS A 134 -13.21 3.82 -0.40
N GLN A 135 -13.71 2.69 0.12
CA GLN A 135 -12.90 1.71 0.84
C GLN A 135 -11.66 1.27 0.04
N ALA A 136 -11.75 1.22 -1.29
CA ALA A 136 -10.64 0.87 -2.16
C ALA A 136 -9.53 1.92 -2.23
N PHE A 137 -9.67 3.12 -1.66
CA PHE A 137 -8.58 4.09 -1.56
C PHE A 137 -7.49 3.63 -0.62
N VAL A 138 -7.84 2.89 0.44
CA VAL A 138 -6.90 2.32 1.38
C VAL A 138 -6.65 0.85 1.01
N HIS A 139 -5.40 0.54 0.65
CA HIS A 139 -4.98 -0.82 0.38
C HIS A 139 -3.59 -1.05 0.96
N TYR A 140 -3.46 -2.06 1.82
CA TYR A 140 -2.20 -2.47 2.42
C TYR A 140 -2.23 -3.97 2.71
N VAL A 141 -1.04 -4.58 2.73
CA VAL A 141 -0.86 -6.01 3.04
C VAL A 141 0.05 -6.10 4.25
N ILE A 142 -0.51 -6.47 5.39
CA ILE A 142 0.22 -6.65 6.66
C ILE A 142 -0.36 -7.86 7.40
N SER A 143 0.39 -8.42 8.35
CA SER A 143 -0.06 -9.58 9.13
C SER A 143 -1.27 -9.23 10.01
N LEU A 144 -2.08 -10.22 10.40
CA LEU A 144 -3.21 -9.99 11.31
C LEU A 144 -2.77 -9.36 12.65
N GLU A 145 -1.58 -9.74 13.13
CA GLU A 145 -1.00 -9.16 14.33
C GLU A 145 -0.65 -7.68 14.14
N ASP A 146 -0.05 -7.33 13.00
CA ASP A 146 0.27 -5.93 12.67
C ASP A 146 -0.99 -5.10 12.40
N GLN A 147 -2.08 -5.71 11.90
CA GLN A 147 -3.38 -5.06 11.80
C GLN A 147 -3.91 -4.67 13.18
N GLN A 148 -3.85 -5.59 14.15
CA GLN A 148 -4.28 -5.32 15.51
C GLN A 148 -3.44 -4.23 16.19
N ARG A 149 -2.13 -4.22 15.96
CA ARG A 149 -1.25 -3.16 16.49
C ARG A 149 -1.47 -1.83 15.79
N GLY A 150 -1.67 -1.85 14.47
CA GLY A 150 -2.00 -0.69 13.66
C GLY A 150 -3.32 -0.04 14.08
N SER A 151 -4.34 -0.83 14.41
CA SER A 151 -5.66 -0.31 14.82
C SER A 151 -5.62 0.42 16.17
N LEU A 152 -4.67 0.09 17.06
CA LEU A 152 -4.42 0.89 18.28
C LEU A 152 -3.96 2.32 17.93
N ILE A 153 -3.24 2.48 16.83
CA ILE A 153 -2.70 3.76 16.37
C ILE A 153 -3.70 4.49 15.48
N LEU A 154 -4.40 3.80 14.57
CA LEU A 154 -5.29 4.43 13.59
C LEU A 154 -6.77 4.49 14.02
N GLY A 155 -7.21 3.62 14.92
CA GLY A 155 -8.58 3.59 15.41
C GLY A 155 -9.56 2.73 14.59
N PHE A 156 -9.10 2.06 13.53
CA PHE A 156 -9.87 1.16 12.67
C PHE A 156 -9.02 0.00 12.17
#